data_AF-A0A5N8ZB14-F1
#
_entry.id   AF-A0A5N8ZB14-F1
#
_cell.length_a   1.000
_cell.length_b   1.000
_cell.length_c   1.000
_cell.angle_alpha   90.00
_cell.angle_beta   90.00
_cell.angle_gamma   90.00
#
_symmetry.space_group_name_H-M   'P 1'
#
loop_
_entity.id
_entity.type
_entity.pdbx_description
1 polymer ?
#
loop_
_entity_poly.entity_id
_entity_poly.type
_entity_poly.pdbx_seq_one_letter_code
_entity_poly.pdbx_strand_id
1 'polypeptide(L)'
;MLKGALTSVILMFVFIPIPVVHFFAVPLSPFIGGFIGGSIAKAEKEKIILFSLITTGITAIPSFFIIIYSFIQRSNNLEVAGMDPFLAIILAVILIPYTWFGNTIGALISYTARGKSN
;
A
#
# COMPACT_ATOMS: atom_id res chain seq x y z
N MET A 1 -15.09 3.95 -7.94
CA MET A 1 -13.65 3.62 -7.84
C MET A 1 -12.98 4.30 -6.66
N LEU A 2 -12.97 5.64 -6.56
CA LEU A 2 -12.26 6.36 -5.50
C LEU A 2 -12.64 5.91 -4.07
N LYS A 3 -13.93 5.74 -3.78
CA LYS A 3 -14.40 5.24 -2.47
C LYS A 3 -13.72 3.93 -2.05
N GLY A 4 -13.67 2.94 -2.96
CA GLY A 4 -13.02 1.66 -2.65
C GLY A 4 -11.50 1.77 -2.56
N ALA A 5 -10.87 2.67 -3.36
CA ALA A 5 -9.44 2.93 -3.25
C ALA A 5 -9.10 3.53 -1.88
N LEU A 6 -9.86 4.53 -1.43
CA LEU A 6 -9.71 5.11 -0.09
C LEU A 6 -9.95 4.08 1.02
N THR A 7 -10.93 3.18 0.87
CA THR A 7 -11.10 2.08 1.83
C THR A 7 -9.87 1.18 1.88
N SER A 8 -9.28 0.84 0.73
CA SER A 8 -8.04 0.06 0.67
C SER A 8 -6.90 0.78 1.40
N VAL A 9 -6.69 2.06 1.10
CA VAL A 9 -5.70 2.93 1.74
C VAL A 9 -5.87 2.94 3.26
N ILE A 10 -7.08 3.20 3.76
CA ILE A 10 -7.37 3.27 5.21
C ILE A 10 -7.03 1.94 5.88
N LEU A 11 -7.42 0.81 5.28
CA LEU A 11 -7.11 -0.51 5.81
C LEU A 11 -5.60 -0.75 5.88
N MET A 12 -4.82 -0.28 4.91
CA MET A 12 -3.37 -0.41 4.93
C MET A 12 -2.71 0.35 6.09
N PHE A 13 -3.25 1.50 6.48
CA PHE A 13 -2.71 2.33 7.58
C PHE A 13 -3.17 1.91 8.97
N VAL A 14 -4.37 1.33 9.12
CA VAL A 14 -4.93 0.91 10.41
C VAL A 14 -4.04 -0.09 11.16
N PHE A 15 -3.26 -0.88 10.45
CA PHE A 15 -2.40 -1.91 11.06
C PHE A 15 -1.03 -1.41 11.52
N ILE A 16 -0.62 -0.21 11.12
CA ILE A 16 0.69 0.34 11.44
C ILE A 16 0.90 0.55 12.96
N PRO A 17 -0.04 1.15 13.72
CA PRO A 17 0.21 1.51 15.12
C PRO A 17 0.12 0.34 16.10
N ILE A 18 -0.29 -0.87 15.68
CA ILE A 18 -0.52 -2.00 16.58
C ILE A 18 0.79 -2.80 16.74
N PRO A 19 1.46 -2.76 17.91
CA PRO A 19 2.72 -3.49 18.12
C PRO A 19 2.52 -4.99 17.96
N VAL A 20 3.57 -5.71 17.53
CA VAL A 20 3.55 -7.16 17.21
C VAL A 20 2.71 -7.51 15.97
N VAL A 21 1.47 -7.03 15.89
CA VAL A 21 0.57 -7.21 14.74
C VAL A 21 1.14 -6.55 13.49
N HIS A 22 1.79 -5.39 13.65
CA HIS A 22 2.50 -4.66 12.59
C HIS A 22 3.34 -5.58 11.68
N PHE A 23 4.12 -6.51 12.25
CA PHE A 23 5.09 -7.32 11.51
C PHE A 23 4.44 -8.28 10.51
N PHE A 24 3.19 -8.67 10.74
CA PHE A 24 2.43 -9.55 9.85
C PHE A 24 1.39 -8.78 9.05
N ALA A 25 0.73 -7.83 9.70
CA ALA A 25 -0.38 -7.10 9.12
C ALA A 25 0.08 -6.06 8.11
N VAL A 26 1.20 -5.36 8.30
CA VAL A 26 1.69 -4.39 7.31
C VAL A 26 2.07 -5.05 5.98
N PRO A 27 2.79 -6.18 5.95
CA PRO A 27 3.01 -6.91 4.69
C PRO A 27 1.71 -7.42 4.05
N LEU A 28 0.75 -7.91 4.84
CA LEU A 28 -0.50 -8.47 4.30
C LEU A 28 -1.53 -7.40 3.93
N SER A 29 -1.43 -6.19 4.47
CA SER A 29 -2.45 -5.17 4.33
C SER A 29 -2.73 -4.74 2.90
N PRO A 30 -1.75 -4.69 1.96
CA PRO A 30 -2.05 -4.37 0.58
C PRO A 30 -2.99 -5.39 -0.08
N PHE A 31 -2.85 -6.67 0.26
CA PHE A 31 -3.71 -7.74 -0.23
C PHE A 31 -5.12 -7.62 0.34
N ILE A 32 -5.23 -7.38 1.65
CA ILE A 32 -6.52 -7.22 2.35
C ILE A 32 -7.24 -5.97 1.84
N GLY A 33 -6.52 -4.85 1.74
CA GLY A 33 -7.03 -3.60 1.19
C GLY A 33 -7.50 -3.77 -0.26
N GLY A 34 -6.70 -4.43 -1.10
CA GLY A 34 -7.08 -4.75 -2.47
C GLY A 34 -8.33 -5.61 -2.56
N PHE A 35 -8.47 -6.60 -1.67
CA PHE A 35 -9.61 -7.49 -1.64
C PHE A 35 -10.91 -6.77 -1.24
N ILE A 36 -10.89 -6.07 -0.11
CA ILE A 36 -12.06 -5.36 0.42
C ILE A 36 -12.37 -4.11 -0.42
N GLY A 37 -11.36 -3.28 -0.68
CA GLY A 37 -11.48 -2.07 -1.48
C GLY A 37 -11.87 -2.36 -2.93
N GLY A 38 -11.33 -3.43 -3.53
CA GLY A 38 -11.69 -3.89 -4.87
C GLY A 38 -13.15 -4.38 -4.96
N SER A 39 -13.67 -4.98 -3.87
CA SER A 39 -15.09 -5.34 -3.75
C SER A 39 -15.98 -4.11 -3.72
N ILE A 40 -15.66 -3.14 -2.86
CA ILE A 40 -16.42 -1.88 -2.72
C ILE A 40 -16.35 -1.05 -4.01
N ALA A 41 -15.19 -1.02 -4.67
CA ALA A 41 -15.01 -0.33 -5.94
C ALA A 41 -15.75 -1.00 -7.10
N LYS A 42 -16.25 -2.24 -6.91
CA LYS A 42 -16.72 -3.13 -7.98
C LYS A 42 -15.75 -3.14 -9.15
N ALA A 43 -14.47 -3.32 -8.86
CA ALA A 43 -13.44 -3.32 -9.89
C ALA A 43 -13.62 -4.54 -10.80
N GLU A 44 -14.09 -4.30 -12.02
CA GLU A 44 -14.14 -5.29 -13.10
C GLU A 44 -12.75 -5.52 -13.67
N LYS A 45 -12.55 -6.63 -14.38
CA LYS A 45 -11.25 -7.11 -14.88
C LYS A 45 -10.39 -6.00 -15.52
N GLU A 46 -11.00 -5.17 -16.37
CA GLU A 46 -10.33 -4.08 -17.09
C GLU A 46 -9.93 -2.90 -16.18
N LYS A 47 -10.66 -2.70 -15.08
CA LYS A 47 -10.49 -1.57 -14.16
C LYS A 47 -9.63 -1.90 -12.94
N ILE A 48 -9.26 -3.17 -12.73
CA ILE A 48 -8.42 -3.60 -11.58
C ILE A 48 -7.05 -2.94 -11.59
N ILE A 49 -6.41 -2.83 -12.76
CA ILE A 49 -5.11 -2.18 -12.88
C ILE A 49 -5.23 -0.70 -12.53
N LEU A 50 -6.22 0.02 -13.08
CA LEU A 50 -6.45 1.42 -12.78
C LEU A 50 -6.81 1.65 -11.30
N PHE A 51 -7.65 0.80 -10.71
CA PHE A 51 -7.96 0.82 -9.28
C PHE A 51 -6.68 0.70 -8.43
N SER A 52 -5.80 -0.22 -8.80
CA SER A 52 -4.57 -0.47 -8.07
C SER A 52 -3.54 0.64 -8.24
N LEU A 53 -3.45 1.25 -9.42
CA LEU A 53 -2.64 2.44 -9.64
C LEU A 53 -3.11 3.63 -8.81
N ILE A 54 -4.42 3.89 -8.77
CA ILE A 54 -4.99 4.98 -7.93
C ILE A 54 -4.69 4.73 -6.45
N THR A 55 -4.93 3.51 -5.98
CA THR A 55 -4.67 3.14 -4.58
C THR A 55 -3.19 3.31 -4.24
N THR A 56 -2.30 2.79 -5.09
CA THR A 56 -0.84 2.89 -4.91
C THR A 56 -0.37 4.33 -4.94
N GLY A 57 -0.91 5.14 -5.84
CA GLY A 57 -0.56 6.55 -5.95
C GLY A 57 -0.85 7.31 -4.65
N ILE A 58 -1.99 7.01 -4.00
CA ILE A 58 -2.33 7.60 -2.71
C ILE A 58 -1.40 7.08 -1.60
N THR A 59 -1.15 5.77 -1.54
CA THR A 59 -0.27 5.19 -0.50
C THR A 59 1.20 5.53 -0.67
N ALA A 60 1.64 5.90 -1.88
CA ALA A 60 3.01 6.32 -2.15
C ALA A 60 3.33 7.72 -1.59
N ILE A 61 2.32 8.53 -1.27
CA ILE A 61 2.51 9.90 -0.75
C ILE A 61 3.40 9.89 0.51
N PRO A 62 3.09 9.10 1.57
CA PRO A 62 4.00 8.95 2.71
C PRO A 62 5.41 8.47 2.33
N SER A 63 5.55 7.54 1.38
CA SER A 63 6.87 7.07 0.92
C SER A 63 7.68 8.20 0.29
N PHE A 64 7.06 9.08 -0.49
CA PHE A 64 7.74 10.26 -1.04
C PHE A 64 8.22 11.22 0.06
N PHE A 65 7.41 11.45 1.10
CA PHE A 65 7.85 12.24 2.26
C PHE A 65 9.05 11.60 2.97
N ILE A 66 9.04 10.28 3.17
CA ILE A 66 10.17 9.55 3.77
C ILE A 66 11.42 9.69 2.91
N ILE A 67 11.30 9.56 1.59
CA ILE A 67 12.43 9.71 0.66
C ILE A 67 13.05 11.11 0.76
N ILE A 68 12.22 12.16 0.68
CA ILE A 68 12.67 13.56 0.78
C ILE A 68 13.34 13.81 2.13
N TYR A 69 12.69 13.38 3.22
CA TYR A 69 13.23 13.52 4.57
C TYR A 69 14.57 12.79 4.74
N SER A 70 14.69 11.59 4.16
CA SER A 70 15.93 10.80 4.22
C SER A 70 17.08 11.46 3.47
N PHE A 71 16.82 12.15 2.35
CA PHE A 71 17.85 12.95 1.67
C PHE A 71 18.35 14.11 2.54
N ILE A 72 17.43 14.81 3.22
CA ILE A 72 17.78 15.90 4.15
C ILE A 72 18.62 15.36 5.30
N GLN A 73 18.19 14.27 5.93
CA GLN A 73 18.88 13.62 7.07
C GLN A 73 20.27 13.13 6.69
N ARG A 74 20.41 12.53 5.51
CA ARG A 74 21.71 12.10 4.97
C ARG A 74 22.69 13.26 4.85
N SER A 75 22.23 14.43 4.38
CA SER A 75 23.10 15.62 4.27
C SER A 75 23.55 16.16 5.64
N ASN A 76 22.83 15.82 6.71
CA ASN A 76 23.13 16.26 8.07
C ASN A 76 23.82 15.15 8.90
N ASN A 77 24.12 13.99 8.30
CA ASN A 77 24.63 12.79 8.98
C ASN A 77 23.74 12.33 10.17
N LEU A 78 22.42 12.44 10.01
CA LEU A 78 21.43 12.04 11.00
C LEU A 78 20.65 10.81 10.56
N GLU A 79 20.17 10.00 11.51
CA GLU A 79 19.37 8.80 11.27
C GLU A 79 17.88 9.11 11.08
N VAL A 80 17.19 8.30 10.26
CA VAL A 80 15.74 8.38 10.04
C VAL A 80 15.05 7.35 10.92
N ALA A 81 14.45 7.78 12.03
CA ALA A 81 13.76 6.91 12.98
C ALA A 81 14.62 5.71 13.47
N GLY A 82 15.90 5.96 13.73
CA GLY A 82 16.86 4.93 14.15
C GLY A 82 17.43 4.07 13.02
N MET A 83 17.20 4.47 11.75
CA MET A 83 17.65 3.76 10.56
C MET A 83 18.61 4.62 9.73
N ASP A 84 19.59 3.95 9.10
CA ASP A 84 20.42 4.57 8.08
C ASP A 84 19.55 5.21 6.98
N PRO A 85 19.77 6.49 6.61
CA PRO A 85 18.94 7.17 5.61
C PRO A 85 18.96 6.52 4.22
N PHE A 86 20.06 5.88 3.83
CA PHE A 86 20.14 5.21 2.53
C PHE A 86 19.27 3.94 2.52
N LEU A 87 19.29 3.16 3.61
CA LEU A 87 18.38 2.04 3.80
C LEU A 87 16.91 2.48 3.81
N ALA A 88 16.58 3.58 4.50
CA ALA A 88 15.22 4.13 4.54
C ALA A 88 14.70 4.48 3.13
N ILE A 89 15.54 5.07 2.28
CA ILE A 89 15.21 5.35 0.87
C ILE A 89 14.91 4.06 0.11
N ILE A 90 15.78 3.05 0.22
CA ILE A 90 15.61 1.77 -0.47
C ILE A 90 14.27 1.12 -0.09
N LEU A 91 13.97 1.05 1.22
CA LEU A 91 12.73 0.47 1.71
C LEU A 91 11.51 1.25 1.21
N ALA A 92 11.54 2.58 1.27
CA ALA A 92 10.43 3.41 0.80
C ALA A 92 10.16 3.23 -0.71
N VAL A 93 11.22 3.08 -1.52
CA VAL A 93 11.10 2.83 -2.96
C VAL A 93 10.54 1.45 -3.26
N ILE A 94 11.00 0.40 -2.56
CA ILE A 94 10.51 -0.98 -2.74
C ILE A 94 9.04 -1.13 -2.30
N LEU A 95 8.61 -0.36 -1.29
CA LEU A 95 7.24 -0.44 -0.76
C LEU A 95 6.19 -0.07 -1.82
N ILE A 96 6.51 0.84 -2.75
CA ILE A 96 5.59 1.32 -3.78
C ILE A 96 5.16 0.18 -4.74
N PRO A 97 6.07 -0.49 -5.48
CA PRO A 97 5.70 -1.60 -6.36
C PRO A 97 5.14 -2.79 -5.59
N TYR A 98 5.61 -3.02 -4.35
CA TYR A 98 5.04 -4.05 -3.48
C TYR A 98 3.56 -3.78 -3.17
N THR A 99 3.22 -2.55 -2.78
CA THR A 99 1.84 -2.17 -2.47
C THR A 99 0.94 -2.30 -3.71
N TRP A 100 1.45 -1.90 -4.87
CA TRP A 100 0.74 -2.08 -6.14
C TRP A 100 0.47 -3.55 -6.46
N PHE A 101 1.49 -4.39 -6.32
CA PHE A 101 1.38 -5.83 -6.54
C PHE A 101 0.34 -6.46 -5.59
N GLY A 102 0.50 -6.26 -4.28
CA GLY A 102 -0.40 -6.85 -3.29
C GLY A 102 -1.85 -6.39 -3.46
N ASN A 103 -2.06 -5.10 -3.72
CA ASN A 103 -3.39 -4.56 -3.98
C ASN A 103 -4.02 -5.12 -5.27
N THR A 104 -3.22 -5.31 -6.32
CA THR A 104 -3.69 -5.91 -7.58
C THR A 104 -4.12 -7.36 -7.37
N ILE A 105 -3.32 -8.17 -6.67
CA ILE A 105 -3.64 -9.55 -6.35
C ILE A 105 -4.91 -9.63 -5.49
N GLY A 106 -5.01 -8.80 -4.43
CA GLY A 106 -6.21 -8.74 -3.60
C GLY A 106 -7.47 -8.41 -4.41
N ALA A 107 -7.39 -7.42 -5.29
CA ALA A 107 -8.50 -7.03 -6.15
C ALA A 107 -8.90 -8.12 -7.16
N LEU A 108 -7.92 -8.86 -7.71
CA LEU A 108 -8.17 -10.02 -8.58
C LEU A 108 -8.91 -11.14 -7.84
N ILE A 109 -8.45 -11.50 -6.64
CA ILE A 109 -9.10 -12.51 -5.80
C ILE A 109 -10.54 -12.09 -5.51
N SER A 110 -10.76 -10.82 -5.18
CA SER A 110 -12.09 -10.25 -4.93
C SER A 110 -12.99 -10.33 -6.16
N TYR A 111 -12.47 -10.01 -7.35
CA TYR A 111 -13.20 -10.15 -8.61
C TYR A 111 -13.63 -11.59 -8.87
N THR A 112 -12.70 -12.55 -8.74
CA THR A 112 -13.00 -13.98 -8.95
C THR A 112 -13.99 -14.52 -7.91
N ALA A 113 -13.89 -14.10 -6.65
CA ALA A 113 -14.80 -14.51 -5.58
C ALA A 113 -16.24 -14.05 -5.85
N ARG A 114 -16.43 -12.82 -6.35
CA ARG A 114 -17.76 -12.32 -6.75
C ARG A 114 -18.28 -13.01 -8.01
N GLY A 115 -17.41 -13.33 -8.97
CA GLY A 115 -17.80 -14.02 -10.19
C GLY A 115 -18.29 -15.46 -9.97
N LYS A 116 -17.87 -16.11 -8.88
CA LYS A 116 -18.37 -17.44 -8.49
C LYS A 116 -19.72 -17.43 -7.76
N SER A 117 -20.19 -16.28 -7.28
CA SER A 117 -21.47 -16.18 -6.57
C SER A 117 -22.65 -15.77 -7.48
N ASN A 118 -22.42 -15.67 -8.78
CA ASN A 118 -23.41 -15.42 -9.81
C ASN A 118 -23.55 -16.66 -10.69
#